data_AF-A0A2D4NZU6-F1
#
_entry.id   AF-A0A2D4NZU6-F1
#
_cell.length_a   1.000
_cell.length_b   1.000
_cell.length_c   1.000
_cell.angle_alpha   90.00
_cell.angle_beta   90.00
_cell.angle_gamma   90.00
#
_symmetry.space_group_name_H-M   'P 1'
#
loop_
_entity.id
_entity.type
_entity.pdbx_description
1 polymer ?
#
loop_
_entity_poly.entity_id
_entity_poly.type
_entity_poly.pdbx_seq_one_letter_code
_entity_poly.pdbx_strand_id
1 'polypeptide(L)'
;METSYVPSAYLTEIQQLLQALSTLEDFLISSTLQGKDYENLVRKEDDLKKIKDTIERYSNQIEIIQNKKPAVLKSATHGESMKIEEKLTQLTSQWEKVNKIHWDQQAKFDKSLEKLRNFHHDMKNFNLWLTEIEQTLAKIRVETGDPNVSKSKQYIQDLQNDIERQQAVIRNLNIDGDKIIQQSPATDASILREQLDGLNFRWKEICRQLAERKKRFDEEQHFLAELQHNFNKFVLWLNEASTVVSIPDESGNEYQLKATLQKVKLTMEELPSHKGILNQLNEAGGKALSSASLTPEAKHNLDSRLKEANHRWIKVSKDLPEKEKEIEYMLNNLNQFEQQLTQLRLWLTPIKDQLVLYNQVDQPGTFDIKGIEATVKCKQPDVEGILSKGRHLYKEKPATQPVMKKLEDLNTDWKTVNHLIQALKEKPRSAVPAESFGAETLVSKETTISKQEMPSSLLLEIPALADFNKAWADLNGWLLGRVIQFHIVTIGDLDEINDMVIKQKDSGQCTCFKTEIH
;
A
#
# COMPACT_ATOMS: atom_id res chain seq x y z
N MET A 1 -34.85 -89.90 -60.69
CA MET A 1 -34.25 -90.64 -59.56
C MET A 1 -34.63 -89.88 -58.31
N GLU A 2 -35.61 -90.38 -57.56
CA GLU A 2 -35.86 -89.89 -56.21
C GLU A 2 -34.59 -90.16 -55.40
N THR A 3 -33.95 -89.10 -54.90
CA THR A 3 -32.89 -89.25 -53.91
C THR A 3 -33.52 -89.88 -52.68
N SER A 4 -33.38 -91.20 -52.55
CA SER A 4 -33.80 -91.95 -51.37
C SER A 4 -32.94 -91.47 -50.20
N TYR A 5 -33.49 -90.54 -49.43
CA TYR A 5 -32.88 -90.08 -48.20
C TYR A 5 -33.11 -91.14 -47.13
N VAL A 6 -32.01 -91.73 -46.67
CA VAL A 6 -32.03 -92.74 -45.62
C VAL A 6 -32.10 -92.02 -44.25
N PRO A 7 -33.16 -92.22 -43.45
CA PRO A 7 -33.32 -91.56 -42.15
C PRO A 7 -32.16 -91.78 -41.17
N SER A 8 -31.53 -92.97 -41.21
CA SER A 8 -30.37 -93.30 -40.36
C SER A 8 -29.11 -92.52 -40.74
N ALA A 9 -28.87 -92.27 -42.02
CA ALA A 9 -27.75 -91.45 -42.50
C ALA A 9 -27.95 -89.98 -42.10
N TYR A 10 -29.18 -89.46 -42.22
CA TYR A 10 -29.53 -88.11 -41.80
C TYR A 10 -29.38 -87.90 -40.28
N LEU A 11 -29.81 -88.88 -39.46
CA LEU A 11 -29.56 -88.86 -38.01
C LEU A 11 -28.06 -88.85 -37.68
N THR A 12 -27.23 -89.53 -38.47
CA THR A 12 -25.78 -89.53 -38.30
C THR A 12 -25.17 -88.17 -38.65
N GLU A 13 -25.63 -87.53 -39.73
CA GLU A 13 -25.23 -86.15 -40.10
C GLU A 13 -25.57 -85.16 -38.97
N ILE A 14 -26.78 -85.23 -38.39
CA ILE A 14 -27.18 -84.38 -37.25
C ILE A 14 -26.29 -84.65 -36.02
N GLN A 15 -26.01 -85.91 -35.71
CA GLN A 15 -25.18 -86.30 -34.57
C GLN A 15 -23.73 -85.83 -34.71
N GLN A 16 -23.17 -85.86 -35.93
CA GLN A 16 -21.82 -85.33 -36.21
C GLN A 16 -21.76 -83.81 -36.02
N LEU A 17 -22.78 -83.08 -36.48
CA LEU A 17 -22.87 -81.63 -36.25
C LEU A 17 -23.06 -81.28 -34.78
N LEU A 18 -23.87 -82.03 -34.04
CA LEU A 18 -23.99 -81.89 -32.58
C LEU A 18 -22.63 -82.06 -31.88
N GLN A 19 -21.82 -83.05 -32.28
CA GLN A 19 -20.46 -83.19 -31.73
C GLN A 19 -19.55 -82.03 -32.11
N ALA A 20 -19.60 -81.58 -33.36
CA ALA A 20 -18.80 -80.46 -33.84
C ALA A 20 -19.14 -79.16 -33.10
N LEU A 21 -20.43 -78.90 -32.85
CA LEU A 21 -20.89 -77.76 -32.05
C LEU A 21 -20.48 -77.88 -30.60
N SER A 22 -20.48 -79.08 -30.00
CA SER A 22 -19.97 -79.30 -28.65
C SER A 22 -18.48 -78.96 -28.55
N THR A 23 -17.66 -79.40 -29.52
CA THR A 23 -16.23 -79.07 -29.55
C THR A 23 -16.00 -77.57 -29.75
N LEU A 24 -16.82 -76.92 -30.58
CA LEU A 24 -16.75 -75.46 -30.76
C LEU A 24 -17.19 -74.71 -29.50
N GLU A 25 -18.21 -75.21 -28.80
CA GLU A 25 -18.65 -74.68 -27.51
C GLU A 25 -17.54 -74.79 -26.47
N ASP A 26 -16.90 -75.96 -26.35
CA ASP A 26 -15.75 -76.17 -25.47
C ASP A 26 -14.57 -75.26 -25.86
N PHE A 27 -14.35 -75.04 -27.16
CA PHE A 27 -13.34 -74.10 -27.64
C PHE A 27 -13.68 -72.65 -27.26
N LEU A 28 -14.91 -72.19 -27.49
CA LEU A 28 -15.39 -70.86 -27.10
C LEU A 28 -15.28 -70.64 -25.59
N ILE A 29 -15.63 -71.65 -24.78
CA ILE A 29 -15.53 -71.59 -23.32
C ILE A 29 -14.06 -71.61 -22.90
N SER A 30 -13.21 -72.45 -23.50
CA SER A 30 -11.80 -72.62 -23.12
C SER A 30 -10.87 -71.49 -23.59
N SER A 31 -11.07 -70.98 -24.81
CA SER A 31 -10.38 -69.77 -25.31
C SER A 31 -10.69 -68.53 -24.46
N THR A 32 -11.73 -68.62 -23.61
CA THR A 32 -12.34 -67.46 -22.95
C THR A 32 -12.63 -67.64 -21.45
N LEU A 33 -12.14 -68.69 -20.77
CA LEU A 33 -12.14 -68.72 -19.30
C LEU A 33 -11.09 -67.71 -18.77
N GLN A 34 -11.52 -66.45 -18.62
CA GLN A 34 -11.00 -65.45 -17.67
C GLN A 34 -9.62 -64.81 -17.88
N GLY A 35 -9.02 -64.85 -19.07
CA GLY A 35 -7.86 -63.97 -19.34
C GLY A 35 -8.26 -62.49 -19.18
N LYS A 36 -7.38 -61.65 -18.63
CA LYS A 36 -7.68 -60.24 -18.41
C LYS A 36 -8.09 -59.54 -19.72
N ASP A 37 -8.92 -58.49 -19.63
CA ASP A 37 -9.59 -57.92 -20.82
C ASP A 37 -8.62 -57.45 -21.93
N TYR A 38 -7.41 -56.99 -21.58
CA TYR A 38 -6.42 -56.46 -22.55
C TYR A 38 -5.24 -57.40 -22.83
N GLU A 39 -5.28 -58.63 -22.31
CA GLU A 39 -4.22 -59.61 -22.55
C GLU A 39 -4.27 -60.20 -23.96
N ASN A 40 -3.13 -60.14 -24.67
CA ASN A 40 -2.94 -60.71 -26.01
C ASN A 40 -4.08 -60.35 -26.99
N LEU A 41 -4.51 -59.09 -27.03
CA LEU A 41 -5.64 -58.63 -27.86
C LEU A 41 -5.51 -59.02 -29.34
N VAL A 42 -4.30 -58.95 -29.90
CA VAL A 42 -4.03 -59.38 -31.29
C VAL A 42 -4.35 -60.86 -31.49
N ARG A 43 -3.97 -61.72 -30.54
CA ARG A 43 -4.29 -63.16 -30.62
C ARG A 43 -5.80 -63.39 -30.43
N LYS A 44 -6.44 -62.66 -29.53
CA LYS A 44 -7.90 -62.73 -29.33
C LYS A 44 -8.66 -62.32 -30.60
N GLU A 45 -8.18 -61.31 -31.33
CA GLU A 45 -8.73 -60.89 -32.62
C GLU A 45 -8.64 -62.02 -33.66
N ASP A 46 -7.45 -62.61 -33.79
CA ASP A 46 -7.21 -63.72 -34.72
C ASP A 46 -8.07 -64.95 -34.39
N ASP A 47 -8.22 -65.28 -33.12
CA ASP A 47 -8.99 -66.45 -32.69
C ASP A 47 -10.51 -66.23 -32.85
N LEU A 48 -11.02 -65.04 -32.51
CA LEU A 48 -12.42 -64.67 -32.78
C LEU A 48 -12.73 -64.68 -34.28
N LYS A 49 -11.79 -64.25 -35.11
CA LYS A 49 -11.93 -64.32 -36.58
C LYS A 49 -12.03 -65.76 -37.08
N LYS A 50 -11.18 -66.67 -36.60
CA LYS A 50 -11.25 -68.11 -36.96
C LYS A 50 -12.56 -68.76 -36.49
N ILE A 51 -13.05 -68.38 -35.31
CA ILE A 51 -14.33 -68.86 -34.76
C ILE A 51 -15.48 -68.37 -35.64
N LYS A 52 -15.47 -67.10 -36.03
CA LYS A 52 -16.48 -66.53 -36.94
C LYS A 52 -16.55 -67.30 -38.26
N ASP A 53 -15.41 -67.57 -38.89
CA ASP A 53 -15.35 -68.35 -40.14
C ASP A 53 -15.90 -69.79 -39.95
N THR A 54 -15.71 -70.35 -38.74
CA THR A 54 -16.23 -71.68 -38.39
C THR A 54 -17.74 -71.67 -38.13
N ILE A 55 -18.27 -70.64 -37.50
CA ILE A 55 -19.70 -70.41 -37.32
C ILE A 55 -20.38 -70.24 -38.68
N GLU A 56 -19.84 -69.44 -39.59
CA GLU A 56 -20.39 -69.29 -40.96
C GLU A 56 -20.46 -70.65 -41.68
N ARG A 57 -19.44 -71.50 -41.52
CA ARG A 57 -19.43 -72.86 -42.08
C ARG A 57 -20.54 -73.74 -41.50
N TYR A 58 -20.71 -73.76 -40.17
CA TYR A 58 -21.75 -74.57 -39.53
C TYR A 58 -23.16 -74.04 -39.78
N SER A 59 -23.32 -72.72 -39.91
CA SER A 59 -24.59 -72.10 -40.34
C SER A 59 -25.05 -72.67 -41.69
N ASN A 60 -24.15 -72.70 -42.67
CA ASN A 60 -24.43 -73.28 -43.99
C ASN A 60 -24.77 -74.77 -43.92
N GLN A 61 -24.09 -75.54 -43.06
CA GLN A 61 -24.37 -76.97 -42.87
C GLN A 61 -25.73 -77.23 -42.21
N ILE A 62 -26.10 -76.42 -41.21
CA ILE A 62 -27.41 -76.51 -40.55
C ILE A 62 -28.53 -76.15 -41.52
N GLU A 63 -28.34 -75.12 -42.36
CA GLU A 63 -29.30 -74.76 -43.42
C GLU A 63 -29.52 -75.92 -44.41
N ILE A 64 -28.44 -76.59 -44.84
CA ILE A 64 -28.53 -77.79 -45.69
C ILE A 64 -29.31 -78.91 -44.98
N ILE A 65 -29.05 -79.17 -43.69
CA ILE A 65 -29.78 -80.17 -42.91
C ILE A 65 -31.27 -79.82 -42.80
N GLN A 66 -31.61 -78.55 -42.52
CA GLN A 66 -33.00 -78.10 -42.44
C GLN A 66 -33.72 -78.23 -43.80
N ASN A 67 -33.05 -77.91 -44.91
CA ASN A 67 -33.60 -78.08 -46.26
C ASN A 67 -33.83 -79.56 -46.64
N LYS A 68 -33.02 -80.49 -46.12
CA LYS A 68 -33.19 -81.94 -46.31
C LYS A 68 -34.34 -82.53 -45.48
N LYS A 69 -34.71 -81.92 -44.34
CA LYS A 69 -35.76 -82.39 -43.40
C LYS A 69 -37.06 -82.86 -44.09
N PRO A 70 -37.73 -82.08 -44.96
CA PRO A 70 -39.02 -82.47 -45.55
C PRO A 70 -38.93 -83.67 -46.51
N ALA A 71 -37.76 -83.93 -47.11
CA ALA A 71 -37.55 -85.09 -47.98
C ALA A 71 -37.34 -86.36 -47.16
N VAL A 72 -36.60 -86.28 -46.04
CA VAL A 72 -36.31 -87.41 -45.14
C VAL A 72 -37.55 -87.85 -44.36
N LEU A 73 -38.41 -86.92 -43.94
CA LEU A 73 -39.64 -87.25 -43.20
C LEU A 73 -40.65 -88.05 -44.05
N LYS A 74 -40.60 -87.96 -45.38
CA LYS A 74 -41.46 -88.75 -46.28
C LYS A 74 -41.08 -90.23 -46.33
N SER A 75 -39.82 -90.57 -46.03
CA SER A 75 -39.29 -91.94 -46.06
C SER A 75 -39.10 -92.56 -44.67
N ALA A 76 -39.35 -91.82 -43.59
CA ALA A 76 -39.13 -92.24 -42.21
C ALA A 76 -40.37 -92.88 -41.57
N THR A 77 -40.16 -93.87 -40.69
CA THR A 77 -41.23 -94.37 -39.81
C THR A 77 -41.62 -93.33 -38.76
N HIS A 78 -42.80 -93.48 -38.13
CA HIS A 78 -43.26 -92.56 -37.10
C HIS A 78 -42.27 -92.42 -35.92
N GLY A 79 -41.68 -93.53 -35.46
CA GLY A 79 -40.67 -93.52 -34.40
C GLY A 79 -39.33 -92.88 -34.81
N GLU A 80 -38.92 -93.00 -36.07
CA GLU A 80 -37.72 -92.31 -36.60
C GLU A 80 -37.97 -90.82 -36.77
N SER A 81 -39.17 -90.42 -37.21
CA SER A 81 -39.56 -89.01 -37.30
C SER A 81 -39.49 -88.31 -35.95
N MET A 82 -39.99 -88.93 -34.87
CA MET A 82 -39.88 -88.34 -33.52
C MET A 82 -38.41 -88.17 -33.09
N LYS A 83 -37.55 -89.17 -33.34
CA LYS A 83 -36.11 -89.08 -33.02
C LYS A 83 -35.41 -87.99 -33.83
N ILE A 84 -35.76 -87.83 -35.11
CA ILE A 84 -35.23 -86.76 -35.97
C ILE A 84 -35.65 -85.39 -35.43
N GLU A 85 -36.93 -85.23 -35.04
CA GLU A 85 -37.40 -83.96 -34.46
C GLU A 85 -36.73 -83.64 -33.12
N GLU A 86 -36.56 -84.62 -32.24
CA GLU A 86 -35.83 -84.45 -30.98
C GLU A 86 -34.39 -84.00 -31.23
N LYS A 87 -33.68 -84.68 -32.14
CA LYS A 87 -32.28 -84.38 -32.49
C LYS A 87 -32.13 -83.03 -33.19
N LEU A 88 -33.05 -82.66 -34.06
CA LEU A 88 -33.08 -81.34 -34.69
C LEU A 88 -33.36 -80.23 -33.67
N THR A 89 -34.27 -80.46 -32.72
CA THR A 89 -34.52 -79.51 -31.63
C THR A 89 -33.28 -79.35 -30.75
N GLN A 90 -32.59 -80.45 -30.46
CA GLN A 90 -31.29 -80.43 -29.77
C GLN A 90 -30.23 -79.64 -30.55
N LEU A 91 -30.16 -79.85 -31.87
CA LEU A 91 -29.23 -79.15 -32.76
C LEU A 91 -29.49 -77.65 -32.79
N THR A 92 -30.74 -77.24 -32.97
CA THR A 92 -31.13 -75.82 -32.96
C THR A 92 -30.79 -75.18 -31.62
N SER A 93 -31.09 -75.85 -30.50
CA SER A 93 -30.79 -75.32 -29.16
C SER A 93 -29.28 -75.18 -28.91
N GLN A 94 -28.45 -76.17 -29.28
CA GLN A 94 -26.99 -76.04 -29.17
C GLN A 94 -26.45 -74.94 -30.09
N TRP A 95 -26.98 -74.83 -31.31
CA TRP A 95 -26.59 -73.80 -32.26
C TRP A 95 -26.88 -72.39 -31.75
N GLU A 96 -28.06 -72.17 -31.17
CA GLU A 96 -28.42 -70.90 -30.52
C GLU A 96 -27.49 -70.58 -29.36
N LYS A 97 -27.16 -71.58 -28.53
CA LYS A 97 -26.24 -71.42 -27.40
C LYS A 97 -24.83 -71.02 -27.85
N VAL A 98 -24.25 -71.73 -28.82
CA VAL A 98 -22.93 -71.44 -29.39
C VAL A 98 -22.89 -70.03 -29.98
N ASN A 99 -23.92 -69.66 -30.76
CA ASN A 99 -24.01 -68.31 -31.31
C ASN A 99 -24.10 -67.24 -30.23
N LYS A 100 -24.89 -67.47 -29.18
CA LYS A 100 -25.00 -66.52 -28.06
C LYS A 100 -23.64 -66.31 -27.38
N ILE A 101 -22.92 -67.40 -27.06
CA ILE A 101 -21.59 -67.32 -26.44
C ILE A 101 -20.62 -66.54 -27.34
N HIS A 102 -20.59 -66.84 -28.63
CA HIS A 102 -19.75 -66.12 -29.60
C HIS A 102 -20.08 -64.62 -29.65
N TRP A 103 -21.36 -64.26 -29.79
CA TRP A 103 -21.77 -62.86 -29.85
C TRP A 103 -21.45 -62.09 -28.57
N ASP A 104 -21.64 -62.71 -27.39
CA ASP A 104 -21.27 -62.10 -26.11
C ASP A 104 -19.75 -61.86 -26.01
N GLN A 105 -18.93 -62.80 -26.50
CA GLN A 105 -17.47 -62.66 -26.52
C GLN A 105 -17.00 -61.60 -27.52
N GLN A 106 -17.54 -61.59 -28.74
CA GLN A 106 -17.26 -60.56 -29.73
C GLN A 106 -17.62 -59.17 -29.21
N ALA A 107 -18.81 -59.01 -28.63
CA ALA A 107 -19.25 -57.73 -28.05
C ALA A 107 -18.34 -57.27 -26.90
N LYS A 108 -17.86 -58.20 -26.05
CA LYS A 108 -16.91 -57.88 -24.98
C LYS A 108 -15.55 -57.44 -25.53
N PHE A 109 -15.05 -58.13 -26.56
CA PHE A 109 -13.80 -57.80 -27.24
C PHE A 109 -13.87 -56.43 -27.90
N ASP A 110 -14.91 -56.18 -28.71
CA ASP A 110 -15.12 -54.91 -29.40
C ASP A 110 -15.20 -53.74 -28.41
N LYS A 111 -15.91 -53.92 -27.29
CA LYS A 111 -16.00 -52.92 -26.22
C LYS A 111 -14.64 -52.65 -25.55
N SER A 112 -13.81 -53.67 -25.38
CA SER A 112 -12.50 -53.53 -24.76
C SER A 112 -11.52 -52.84 -25.71
N LEU A 113 -11.53 -53.21 -26.99
CA LEU A 113 -10.77 -52.54 -28.04
C LEU A 113 -11.14 -51.06 -28.17
N GLU A 114 -12.43 -50.74 -28.18
CA GLU A 114 -12.87 -49.35 -28.30
C GLU A 114 -12.40 -48.50 -27.12
N LYS A 115 -12.48 -49.03 -25.90
CA LYS A 115 -11.93 -48.35 -24.71
C LYS A 115 -10.43 -48.13 -24.81
N LEU A 116 -9.68 -49.14 -25.26
CA LEU A 116 -8.22 -49.02 -25.42
C LEU A 116 -7.86 -47.98 -26.49
N ARG A 117 -8.59 -47.97 -27.61
CA ARG A 117 -8.42 -47.00 -28.69
C ARG A 117 -8.67 -45.58 -28.21
N ASN A 118 -9.77 -45.37 -27.49
CA ASN A 118 -10.12 -44.06 -26.94
C ASN A 118 -9.09 -43.61 -25.89
N PHE A 119 -8.66 -44.51 -25.01
CA PHE A 119 -7.59 -44.24 -24.05
C PHE A 119 -6.29 -43.79 -24.74
N HIS A 120 -5.82 -44.51 -25.76
CA HIS A 120 -4.62 -44.12 -26.50
C HIS A 120 -4.79 -42.80 -27.27
N HIS A 121 -5.98 -42.55 -27.81
CA HIS A 121 -6.30 -41.29 -28.47
C HIS A 121 -6.22 -40.11 -27.48
N ASP A 122 -6.88 -40.23 -26.33
CA ASP A 122 -6.87 -39.22 -25.27
C ASP A 122 -5.45 -39.00 -24.73
N MET A 123 -4.69 -40.08 -24.54
CA MET A 123 -3.32 -40.01 -24.06
C MET A 123 -2.40 -39.27 -25.06
N LYS A 124 -2.58 -39.53 -26.35
CA LYS A 124 -1.84 -38.84 -27.42
C LYS A 124 -2.20 -37.35 -27.46
N ASN A 125 -3.48 -37.02 -27.43
CA ASN A 125 -3.96 -35.64 -27.46
C ASN A 125 -3.46 -34.85 -26.25
N PHE A 126 -3.53 -35.45 -25.06
CA PHE A 126 -3.03 -34.82 -23.84
C PHE A 126 -1.51 -34.62 -23.88
N ASN A 127 -0.75 -35.57 -24.41
CA ASN A 127 0.70 -35.44 -24.57
C ASN A 127 1.07 -34.31 -25.56
N LEU A 128 0.34 -34.20 -26.68
CA LEU A 128 0.52 -33.09 -27.62
C LEU A 128 0.26 -31.75 -26.94
N TRP A 129 -0.85 -31.63 -26.22
CA TRP A 129 -1.19 -30.42 -25.47
C TRP A 129 -0.12 -30.07 -24.42
N LEU A 130 0.36 -31.05 -23.63
CA LEU A 130 1.47 -30.82 -22.67
C LEU A 130 2.70 -30.24 -23.37
N THR A 131 3.05 -30.80 -24.54
CA THR A 131 4.22 -30.39 -25.31
C THR A 131 4.07 -28.95 -25.83
N GLU A 132 2.89 -28.59 -26.33
CA GLU A 132 2.59 -27.23 -26.80
C GLU A 132 2.67 -26.19 -25.67
N ILE A 133 2.13 -26.52 -24.49
CA ILE A 133 2.18 -25.64 -23.32
C ILE A 133 3.60 -25.51 -22.78
N GLU A 134 4.36 -26.61 -22.69
CA GLU A 134 5.76 -26.57 -22.28
C GLU A 134 6.61 -25.69 -23.21
N GLN A 135 6.39 -25.78 -24.53
CA GLN A 135 7.06 -24.92 -25.50
C GLN A 135 6.66 -23.45 -25.34
N THR A 136 5.37 -23.18 -25.10
CA THR A 136 4.87 -21.82 -24.86
C THR A 136 5.48 -21.21 -23.59
N LEU A 137 5.51 -21.99 -22.50
CA LEU A 137 6.13 -21.60 -21.22
C LEU A 137 7.63 -21.34 -21.37
N ALA A 138 8.33 -22.15 -22.18
CA ALA A 138 9.74 -21.97 -22.48
C ALA A 138 10.01 -20.68 -23.28
N LYS A 139 9.21 -20.39 -24.31
CA LYS A 139 9.34 -19.15 -25.10
C LYS A 139 9.17 -17.90 -24.24
N ILE A 140 8.15 -17.88 -23.40
CA ILE A 140 7.87 -16.73 -22.51
C ILE A 140 8.97 -16.53 -21.46
N ARG A 141 9.67 -17.59 -21.04
CA ARG A 141 10.86 -17.45 -20.18
C ARG A 141 12.03 -16.76 -20.88
N VAL A 142 12.15 -16.90 -22.20
CA VAL A 142 13.22 -16.29 -23.01
C VAL A 142 12.84 -14.87 -23.44
N GLU A 143 11.56 -14.65 -23.73
CA GLU A 143 10.98 -13.37 -24.15
C GLU A 143 10.65 -12.44 -22.97
N THR A 144 11.34 -12.55 -21.83
CA THR A 144 11.17 -11.72 -20.60
C THR A 144 11.44 -10.22 -20.79
N GLY A 145 11.34 -9.70 -22.01
CA GLY A 145 11.38 -8.29 -22.40
C GLY A 145 10.07 -7.75 -22.99
N ASP A 146 8.91 -8.44 -22.94
CA ASP A 146 7.59 -7.80 -23.19
C ASP A 146 6.95 -7.34 -21.87
N PRO A 147 7.16 -6.07 -21.45
CA PRO A 147 6.67 -5.50 -20.19
C PRO A 147 5.16 -5.23 -20.16
N ASN A 148 4.38 -5.77 -21.10
CA ASN A 148 2.94 -5.55 -21.13
C ASN A 148 2.23 -6.41 -20.07
N VAL A 149 1.98 -5.79 -18.90
CA VAL A 149 1.24 -6.36 -17.76
C VAL A 149 -0.11 -6.95 -18.19
N SER A 150 -0.83 -6.29 -19.10
CA SER A 150 -2.14 -6.76 -19.57
C SER A 150 -2.03 -8.06 -20.37
N LYS A 151 -1.03 -8.17 -21.25
CA LYS A 151 -0.76 -9.43 -21.98
C LYS A 151 -0.35 -10.55 -21.02
N SER A 152 0.51 -10.24 -20.06
CA SER A 152 0.95 -11.22 -19.05
C SER A 152 -0.21 -11.73 -18.20
N LYS A 153 -1.12 -10.84 -17.79
CA LYS A 153 -2.33 -11.19 -17.07
C LYS A 153 -3.25 -12.09 -17.90
N GLN A 154 -3.52 -11.70 -19.15
CA GLN A 154 -4.37 -12.47 -20.06
C GLN A 154 -3.81 -13.87 -20.27
N TYR A 155 -2.50 -13.99 -20.53
CA TYR A 155 -1.83 -15.27 -20.69
C TYR A 155 -1.96 -16.18 -19.46
N ILE A 156 -1.74 -15.64 -18.25
CA ILE A 156 -1.91 -16.43 -17.01
C ILE A 156 -3.36 -16.91 -16.90
N GLN A 157 -4.34 -16.05 -17.21
CA GLN A 157 -5.75 -16.39 -17.13
C GLN A 157 -6.16 -17.45 -18.16
N ASP A 158 -5.70 -17.33 -19.41
CA ASP A 158 -5.98 -18.30 -20.46
C ASP A 158 -5.41 -19.67 -20.10
N LEU A 159 -4.15 -19.71 -19.62
CA LEU A 159 -3.52 -20.96 -19.21
C LEU A 159 -4.20 -21.57 -17.95
N GLN A 160 -4.71 -20.75 -17.03
CA GLN A 160 -5.52 -21.24 -15.91
C GLN A 160 -6.80 -21.92 -16.39
N ASN A 161 -7.52 -21.30 -17.34
CA ASN A 161 -8.73 -21.88 -17.92
C ASN A 161 -8.43 -23.19 -18.64
N ASP A 162 -7.31 -23.27 -19.35
CA ASP A 162 -6.89 -24.49 -20.04
C ASP A 162 -6.56 -25.60 -19.04
N ILE A 163 -5.84 -25.30 -17.95
CA ILE A 163 -5.58 -26.27 -16.88
C ILE A 163 -6.90 -26.77 -16.27
N GLU A 164 -7.87 -25.90 -16.01
CA GLU A 164 -9.17 -26.32 -15.47
C GLU A 164 -9.89 -27.30 -16.40
N ARG A 165 -9.83 -27.08 -17.72
CA ARG A 165 -10.41 -28.01 -18.71
C ARG A 165 -9.66 -29.35 -18.75
N GLN A 166 -8.34 -29.31 -18.69
CA GLN A 166 -7.49 -30.49 -18.79
C GLN A 166 -7.44 -31.33 -17.50
N GLN A 167 -7.80 -30.74 -16.35
CA GLN A 167 -7.91 -31.44 -15.06
C GLN A 167 -8.84 -32.65 -15.15
N ALA A 168 -9.96 -32.55 -15.88
CA ALA A 168 -10.88 -33.67 -16.09
C ALA A 168 -10.27 -34.75 -17.00
N VAL A 169 -9.51 -34.34 -18.02
CA VAL A 169 -8.86 -35.24 -18.98
C VAL A 169 -7.81 -36.11 -18.29
N ILE A 170 -6.87 -35.51 -17.54
CA ILE A 170 -5.84 -36.27 -16.81
C ILE A 170 -6.45 -37.18 -15.74
N ARG A 171 -7.53 -36.75 -15.09
CA ARG A 171 -8.26 -37.59 -14.12
C ARG A 171 -8.85 -38.83 -14.80
N ASN A 172 -9.51 -38.66 -15.95
CA ASN A 172 -10.10 -39.77 -16.69
C ASN A 172 -9.02 -40.70 -17.26
N LEU A 173 -7.93 -40.15 -17.81
CA LEU A 173 -6.77 -40.92 -18.25
C LEU A 173 -6.19 -41.80 -17.13
N ASN A 174 -6.06 -41.26 -15.91
CA ASN A 174 -5.59 -42.05 -14.78
C ASN A 174 -6.58 -43.16 -14.39
N ILE A 175 -7.88 -42.85 -14.33
CA ILE A 175 -8.93 -43.82 -13.98
C ILE A 175 -8.98 -44.96 -15.00
N ASP A 176 -8.99 -44.64 -16.29
CA ASP A 176 -9.09 -45.65 -17.34
C ASP A 176 -7.76 -46.38 -17.57
N GLY A 177 -6.64 -45.67 -17.43
CA GLY A 177 -5.31 -46.24 -17.39
C GLY A 177 -5.14 -47.29 -16.30
N ASP A 178 -5.56 -46.99 -15.07
CA ASP A 178 -5.50 -47.95 -13.95
C ASP A 178 -6.33 -49.21 -14.23
N LYS A 179 -7.52 -49.06 -14.80
CA LYS A 179 -8.37 -50.21 -15.20
C LYS A 179 -7.69 -51.05 -16.27
N ILE A 180 -7.09 -50.42 -17.28
CA ILE A 180 -6.39 -51.11 -18.36
C ILE A 180 -5.18 -51.85 -17.79
N ILE A 181 -4.35 -51.18 -16.99
CA ILE A 181 -3.17 -51.77 -16.32
C ILE A 181 -3.55 -53.00 -15.49
N GLN A 182 -4.62 -52.92 -14.69
CA GLN A 182 -5.10 -54.06 -13.90
C GLN A 182 -5.50 -55.25 -14.77
N GLN A 183 -5.98 -54.97 -15.98
CA GLN A 183 -6.48 -55.92 -16.96
C GLN A 183 -5.47 -56.23 -18.09
N SER A 184 -4.20 -55.84 -17.92
CA SER A 184 -3.11 -56.08 -18.89
C SER A 184 -2.08 -57.11 -18.38
N PRO A 185 -1.27 -57.69 -19.30
CA PRO A 185 -0.07 -58.46 -18.95
C PRO A 185 0.93 -57.62 -18.18
N ALA A 186 1.77 -58.24 -17.35
CA ALA A 186 2.70 -57.53 -16.46
C ALA A 186 3.65 -56.56 -17.21
N THR A 187 4.17 -56.97 -18.37
CA THR A 187 5.06 -56.15 -19.20
C THR A 187 4.35 -54.89 -19.71
N ASP A 188 3.19 -55.04 -20.35
CA ASP A 188 2.42 -53.92 -20.90
C ASP A 188 1.90 -53.00 -19.79
N ALA A 189 1.46 -53.59 -18.67
CA ALA A 189 1.04 -52.86 -17.48
C ALA A 189 2.16 -51.98 -16.90
N SER A 190 3.42 -52.47 -16.90
CA SER A 190 4.58 -51.71 -16.44
C SER A 190 4.88 -50.53 -17.37
N ILE A 191 4.91 -50.77 -18.68
CA ILE A 191 5.18 -49.72 -19.68
C ILE A 191 4.10 -48.63 -19.61
N LEU A 192 2.83 -49.04 -19.55
CA LEU A 192 1.71 -48.11 -19.48
C LEU A 192 1.73 -47.28 -18.19
N ARG A 193 2.11 -47.89 -17.05
CA ARG A 193 2.28 -47.17 -15.80
C ARG A 193 3.38 -46.11 -15.90
N GLU A 194 4.53 -46.46 -16.46
CA GLU A 194 5.64 -45.51 -16.66
C GLU A 194 5.22 -44.34 -17.57
N GLN A 195 4.47 -44.61 -18.63
CA GLN A 195 3.94 -43.57 -19.51
C GLN A 195 2.96 -42.63 -18.79
N LEU A 196 2.03 -43.17 -18.01
CA LEU A 196 1.10 -42.36 -17.20
C LEU A 196 1.85 -41.56 -16.13
N ASP A 197 2.82 -42.15 -15.45
CA ASP A 197 3.63 -41.46 -14.45
C ASP A 197 4.39 -40.28 -15.08
N GLY A 198 4.96 -40.46 -16.27
CA GLY A 198 5.59 -39.39 -17.04
C GLY A 198 4.63 -38.25 -17.40
N LEU A 199 3.41 -38.58 -17.86
CA LEU A 199 2.38 -37.57 -18.15
C LEU A 199 1.94 -36.82 -16.89
N ASN A 200 1.73 -37.53 -15.78
CA ASN A 200 1.37 -36.94 -14.49
C ASN A 200 2.48 -36.05 -13.93
N PHE A 201 3.74 -36.43 -14.11
CA PHE A 201 4.88 -35.62 -13.70
C PHE A 201 4.90 -34.29 -14.48
N ARG A 202 4.82 -34.35 -15.81
CA ARG A 202 4.77 -33.16 -16.68
C ARG A 202 3.58 -32.26 -16.36
N TRP A 203 2.39 -32.85 -16.18
CA TRP A 203 1.19 -32.15 -15.74
C TRP A 203 1.40 -31.38 -14.43
N LYS A 204 1.93 -32.05 -13.40
CA LYS A 204 2.21 -31.44 -12.09
C LYS A 204 3.21 -30.30 -12.23
N GLU A 205 4.24 -30.46 -13.06
CA GLU A 205 5.24 -29.44 -13.28
C GLU A 205 4.66 -28.20 -13.97
N ILE A 206 3.81 -28.36 -14.99
CA ILE A 206 3.08 -27.25 -15.63
C ILE A 206 2.20 -26.52 -14.60
N CYS A 207 1.43 -27.26 -13.79
CA CYS A 207 0.59 -26.68 -12.74
C CYS A 207 1.43 -25.87 -11.73
N ARG A 208 2.57 -26.43 -11.31
CA ARG A 208 3.51 -25.79 -10.38
C ARG A 208 4.08 -24.50 -10.98
N GLN A 209 4.55 -24.55 -12.23
CA GLN A 209 5.10 -23.39 -12.93
C GLN A 209 4.06 -22.28 -13.12
N LEU A 210 2.81 -22.62 -13.44
CA LEU A 210 1.74 -21.64 -13.54
C LEU A 210 1.45 -21.01 -12.18
N ALA A 211 1.32 -21.81 -11.12
CA ALA A 211 1.06 -21.30 -9.77
C ALA A 211 2.17 -20.35 -9.30
N GLU A 212 3.43 -20.71 -9.53
CA GLU A 212 4.59 -19.87 -9.21
C GLU A 212 4.62 -18.60 -10.04
N ARG A 213 4.29 -18.67 -11.33
CA ARG A 213 4.22 -17.49 -12.20
C ARG A 213 3.10 -16.55 -11.79
N LYS A 214 1.91 -17.09 -11.48
CA LYS A 214 0.78 -16.31 -10.97
C LYS A 214 1.13 -15.63 -9.66
N LYS A 215 1.69 -16.37 -8.71
CA LYS A 215 2.12 -15.82 -7.42
C LYS A 215 3.09 -14.65 -7.61
N ARG A 216 4.16 -14.83 -8.39
CA ARG A 216 5.13 -13.75 -8.66
C ARG A 216 4.49 -12.55 -9.34
N PHE A 217 3.58 -12.78 -10.28
CA PHE A 217 2.85 -11.70 -10.95
C PHE A 217 1.99 -10.92 -9.95
N ASP A 218 1.21 -11.62 -9.11
CA ASP A 218 0.33 -11.00 -8.12
C ASP A 218 1.14 -10.24 -7.04
N GLU A 219 2.27 -10.79 -6.59
CA GLU A 219 3.21 -10.14 -5.66
C GLU A 219 3.80 -8.85 -6.24
N GLU A 220 4.25 -8.88 -7.50
CA GLU A 220 4.78 -7.69 -8.19
C GLU A 220 3.68 -6.63 -8.37
N GLN A 221 2.47 -7.02 -8.78
CA GLN A 221 1.35 -6.09 -8.92
C GLN A 221 0.96 -5.46 -7.58
N HIS A 222 0.90 -6.25 -6.52
CA HIS A 222 0.64 -5.74 -5.18
C HIS A 222 1.72 -4.75 -4.75
N PHE A 223 3.00 -5.11 -4.93
CA PHE A 223 4.13 -4.25 -4.62
C PHE A 223 4.07 -2.90 -5.37
N LEU A 224 3.79 -2.92 -6.67
CA LEU A 224 3.67 -1.69 -7.48
C LEU A 224 2.46 -0.84 -7.05
N ALA A 225 1.33 -1.47 -6.72
CA ALA A 225 0.14 -0.77 -6.23
C ALA A 225 0.40 -0.11 -4.86
N GLU A 226 1.07 -0.81 -3.96
CA GLU A 226 1.46 -0.28 -2.65
C GLU A 226 2.45 0.88 -2.78
N LEU A 227 3.46 0.75 -3.66
CA LEU A 227 4.37 1.83 -3.99
C LEU A 227 3.61 3.06 -4.50
N GLN A 228 2.69 2.89 -5.44
CA GLN A 228 1.86 3.99 -5.96
C GLN A 228 1.01 4.64 -4.88
N HIS A 229 0.39 3.84 -4.00
CA HIS A 229 -0.43 4.33 -2.89
C HIS A 229 0.39 5.17 -1.90
N ASN A 230 1.54 4.64 -1.46
CA ASN A 230 2.45 5.34 -0.56
C ASN A 230 2.99 6.63 -1.22
N PHE A 231 3.27 6.58 -2.51
CA PHE A 231 3.69 7.76 -3.26
C PHE A 231 2.61 8.84 -3.27
N ASN A 232 1.35 8.46 -3.53
CA ASN A 232 0.23 9.41 -3.54
C ASN A 232 0.02 10.04 -2.17
N LYS A 233 0.09 9.25 -1.08
CA LYS A 233 0.02 9.78 0.29
C LYS A 233 1.14 10.79 0.58
N PHE A 234 2.37 10.46 0.20
CA PHE A 234 3.52 11.34 0.42
C PHE A 234 3.41 12.64 -0.38
N VAL A 235 2.93 12.58 -1.63
CA VAL A 235 2.70 13.79 -2.45
C VAL A 235 1.58 14.64 -1.87
N LEU A 236 0.50 14.05 -1.35
CA LEU A 236 -0.56 14.79 -0.68
C LEU A 236 -0.01 15.59 0.51
N TRP A 237 0.76 14.93 1.38
CA TRP A 237 1.42 15.60 2.48
C TRP A 237 2.39 16.71 2.01
N LEU A 238 3.19 16.46 0.97
CA LEU A 238 4.07 17.48 0.39
C LEU A 238 3.29 18.72 -0.09
N ASN A 239 2.09 18.53 -0.65
CA ASN A 239 1.23 19.65 -1.09
C ASN A 239 0.67 20.42 0.13
N GLU A 240 0.26 19.71 1.18
CA GLU A 240 -0.21 20.32 2.43
C GLU A 240 0.90 21.14 3.10
N ALA A 241 2.08 20.56 3.25
CA ALA A 241 3.25 21.22 3.81
C ALA A 241 3.68 22.44 2.97
N SER A 242 3.67 22.31 1.64
CA SER A 242 3.94 23.45 0.73
C SER A 242 2.90 24.57 0.86
N THR A 243 1.65 24.21 1.14
CA THR A 243 0.57 25.18 1.38
C THR A 243 0.80 25.94 2.68
N VAL A 244 1.25 25.25 3.75
CA VAL A 244 1.61 25.88 5.03
C VAL A 244 2.75 26.88 4.86
N VAL A 245 3.81 26.52 4.11
CA VAL A 245 4.92 27.42 3.77
C VAL A 245 4.44 28.66 2.99
N SER A 246 3.45 28.47 2.11
CA SER A 246 2.93 29.52 1.23
C SER A 246 1.89 30.44 1.90
N ILE A 247 1.52 30.23 3.17
CA ILE A 247 0.60 31.11 3.88
C ILE A 247 1.23 32.52 3.97
N PRO A 248 0.57 33.57 3.45
CA PRO A 248 1.10 34.93 3.54
C PRO A 248 1.22 35.40 4.99
N ASP A 249 2.29 36.12 5.31
CA ASP A 249 2.49 36.67 6.65
C ASP A 249 1.90 38.06 6.76
N GLU A 250 0.95 38.22 7.68
CA GLU A 250 0.35 39.50 7.98
C GLU A 250 1.02 40.09 9.22
N SER A 251 2.05 40.93 9.01
CA SER A 251 2.88 41.48 10.10
C SER A 251 2.11 42.22 11.20
N GLY A 252 0.91 42.74 10.93
CA GLY A 252 0.02 43.38 11.91
C GLY A 252 -1.00 42.44 12.58
N ASN A 253 -1.14 41.20 12.13
CA ASN A 253 -2.16 40.26 12.58
C ASN A 253 -1.57 39.18 13.50
N GLU A 254 -1.41 39.51 14.77
CA GLU A 254 -0.82 38.60 15.76
C GLU A 254 -1.53 37.24 15.85
N TYR A 255 -2.86 37.21 15.70
CA TYR A 255 -3.64 35.98 15.73
C TYR A 255 -3.31 35.08 14.53
N GLN A 256 -3.26 35.64 13.32
CA GLN A 256 -2.90 34.89 12.11
C GLN A 256 -1.46 34.37 12.20
N LEU A 257 -0.52 35.20 12.66
CA LEU A 257 0.87 34.80 12.83
C LEU A 257 1.00 33.66 13.84
N LYS A 258 0.33 33.72 14.99
CA LYS A 258 0.31 32.62 15.97
C LYS A 258 -0.32 31.35 15.41
N ALA A 259 -1.43 31.47 14.68
CA ALA A 259 -2.09 30.33 14.06
C ALA A 259 -1.21 29.67 12.97
N THR A 260 -0.54 30.47 12.15
CA THR A 260 0.41 29.99 11.14
C THR A 260 1.64 29.35 11.80
N LEU A 261 2.18 29.96 12.87
CA LEU A 261 3.29 29.38 13.64
C LEU A 261 2.94 28.00 14.20
N GLN A 262 1.73 27.85 14.76
CA GLN A 262 1.27 26.55 15.25
C GLN A 262 1.21 25.52 14.12
N LYS A 263 0.68 25.87 12.94
CA LYS A 263 0.65 24.96 11.78
C LYS A 263 2.06 24.57 11.33
N VAL A 264 2.97 25.54 11.22
CA VAL A 264 4.37 25.28 10.84
C VAL A 264 5.02 24.32 11.83
N LYS A 265 4.86 24.55 13.14
CA LYS A 265 5.39 23.67 14.20
C LYS A 265 4.84 22.25 14.10
N LEU A 266 3.53 22.09 13.96
CA LEU A 266 2.92 20.77 13.78
C LEU A 266 3.44 20.05 12.53
N THR A 267 3.53 20.74 11.39
CA THR A 267 4.09 20.15 10.16
C THR A 267 5.58 19.82 10.30
N MET A 268 6.35 20.58 11.10
CA MET A 268 7.74 20.28 11.38
C MET A 268 7.92 19.03 12.25
N GLU A 269 7.02 18.80 13.21
CA GLU A 269 7.00 17.57 14.02
C GLU A 269 6.77 16.31 13.16
N GLU A 270 6.09 16.45 12.02
CA GLU A 270 5.86 15.37 11.04
C GLU A 270 7.05 15.10 10.11
N LEU A 271 8.06 15.97 10.06
CA LEU A 271 9.20 15.80 9.15
C LEU A 271 9.96 14.47 9.37
N PRO A 272 10.32 14.06 10.61
CA PRO A 272 11.09 12.84 10.81
C PRO A 272 10.36 11.59 10.30
N SER A 273 9.04 11.48 10.51
CA SER A 273 8.25 10.34 10.05
C SER A 273 8.16 10.32 8.51
N HIS A 274 7.93 11.47 7.90
CA HIS A 274 7.86 11.60 6.44
C HIS A 274 9.22 11.40 5.76
N LYS A 275 10.34 11.70 6.44
CA LYS A 275 11.68 11.34 5.95
C LYS A 275 11.84 9.83 5.88
N GLY A 276 11.32 9.09 6.86
CA GLY A 276 11.27 7.63 6.83
C GLY A 276 10.48 7.09 5.64
N ILE A 277 9.29 7.66 5.36
CA ILE A 277 8.46 7.31 4.20
C ILE A 277 9.20 7.59 2.90
N LEU A 278 9.87 8.73 2.76
CA LEU A 278 10.65 9.06 1.56
C LEU A 278 11.78 8.06 1.31
N ASN A 279 12.49 7.65 2.36
CA ASN A 279 13.55 6.64 2.23
C ASN A 279 12.97 5.30 1.76
N GLN A 280 11.85 4.85 2.34
CA GLN A 280 11.16 3.63 1.90
C GLN A 280 10.68 3.73 0.44
N LEU A 281 10.14 4.88 0.03
CA LEU A 281 9.74 5.14 -1.35
C LEU A 281 10.93 5.10 -2.31
N ASN A 282 12.08 5.63 -1.93
CA ASN A 282 13.30 5.57 -2.74
C ASN A 282 13.82 4.14 -2.87
N GLU A 283 13.82 3.36 -1.78
CA GLU A 283 14.23 1.96 -1.80
C GLU A 283 13.29 1.10 -2.65
N ALA A 284 11.97 1.21 -2.42
CA ALA A 284 10.95 0.49 -3.18
C ALA A 284 10.94 0.93 -4.65
N GLY A 285 11.06 2.23 -4.91
CA GLY A 285 11.20 2.81 -6.23
C GLY A 285 12.43 2.29 -6.97
N GLY A 286 13.59 2.23 -6.29
CA GLY A 286 14.82 1.65 -6.85
C GLY A 286 14.65 0.19 -7.24
N LYS A 287 14.03 -0.63 -6.37
CA LYS A 287 13.71 -2.04 -6.67
C LYS A 287 12.80 -2.15 -7.90
N ALA A 288 11.76 -1.34 -7.99
CA ALA A 288 10.84 -1.32 -9.13
C ALA A 288 11.55 -0.90 -10.44
N LEU A 289 12.47 0.08 -10.39
CA LEU A 289 13.24 0.50 -11.57
C LEU A 289 14.19 -0.61 -12.07
N SER A 290 14.75 -1.41 -11.17
CA SER A 290 15.55 -2.59 -11.49
C SER A 290 14.73 -3.76 -12.03
N SER A 291 13.42 -3.82 -11.77
CA SER A 291 12.52 -4.88 -12.26
C SER A 291 12.44 -4.89 -13.80
N ALA A 292 12.57 -6.05 -14.43
CA ALA A 292 12.39 -6.20 -15.88
C ALA A 292 10.91 -6.10 -16.32
N SER A 293 9.98 -6.16 -15.37
CA SER A 293 8.53 -6.22 -15.62
C SER A 293 7.91 -4.90 -16.05
N LEU A 294 8.57 -3.77 -15.79
CA LEU A 294 8.06 -2.43 -16.14
C LEU A 294 8.48 -2.00 -17.54
N THR A 295 7.55 -1.33 -18.25
CA THR A 295 7.84 -0.73 -19.54
C THR A 295 8.89 0.37 -19.39
N PRO A 296 9.72 0.64 -20.41
CA PRO A 296 10.67 1.76 -20.36
C PRO A 296 10.01 3.09 -19.99
N GLU A 297 8.79 3.33 -20.49
CA GLU A 297 7.99 4.51 -20.17
C GLU A 297 7.52 4.55 -18.72
N ALA A 298 7.03 3.42 -18.17
CA ALA A 298 6.64 3.33 -16.77
C ALA A 298 7.84 3.53 -15.83
N LYS A 299 9.01 2.99 -16.19
CA LYS A 299 10.26 3.23 -15.46
C LYS A 299 10.65 4.70 -15.49
N HIS A 300 10.61 5.33 -16.65
CA HIS A 300 10.93 6.75 -16.78
C HIS A 300 9.97 7.63 -15.95
N ASN A 301 8.67 7.34 -15.99
CA ASN A 301 7.68 8.06 -15.20
C ASN A 301 7.94 7.90 -13.69
N LEU A 302 8.21 6.67 -13.22
CA LEU A 302 8.52 6.41 -11.82
C LEU A 302 9.79 7.15 -11.36
N ASP A 303 10.86 7.10 -12.14
CA ASP A 303 12.11 7.82 -11.85
C ASP A 303 11.90 9.34 -11.79
N SER A 304 11.19 9.90 -12.76
CA SER A 304 10.84 11.33 -12.79
C SER A 304 10.04 11.74 -11.55
N ARG A 305 9.03 10.94 -11.18
CA ARG A 305 8.22 11.17 -9.99
C ARG A 305 9.07 11.13 -8.72
N LEU A 306 9.92 10.11 -8.55
CA LEU A 306 10.81 10.00 -7.38
C LEU A 306 11.73 11.23 -7.27
N LYS A 307 12.33 11.68 -8.37
CA LYS A 307 13.17 12.89 -8.39
C LYS A 307 12.40 14.12 -7.96
N GLU A 308 11.20 14.32 -8.49
CA GLU A 308 10.33 15.45 -8.13
C GLU A 308 9.95 15.42 -6.64
N ALA A 309 9.56 14.26 -6.11
CA ALA A 309 9.23 14.11 -4.69
C ALA A 309 10.43 14.41 -3.78
N ASN A 310 11.63 13.93 -4.13
CA ASN A 310 12.87 14.25 -3.40
C ASN A 310 13.18 15.75 -3.46
N HIS A 311 13.02 16.39 -4.62
CA HIS A 311 13.26 17.82 -4.75
C HIS A 311 12.29 18.64 -3.88
N ARG A 312 11.00 18.34 -3.94
CA ARG A 312 9.98 18.99 -3.09
C ARG A 312 10.25 18.78 -1.61
N TRP A 313 10.65 17.57 -1.21
CA TRP A 313 11.04 17.29 0.17
C TRP A 313 12.18 18.19 0.63
N ILE A 314 13.25 18.30 -0.17
CA ILE A 314 14.40 19.16 0.16
C ILE A 314 13.96 20.61 0.34
N LYS A 315 13.09 21.10 -0.56
CA LYS A 315 12.55 22.45 -0.48
C LYS A 315 11.71 22.65 0.79
N VAL A 316 10.68 21.84 1.01
CA VAL A 316 9.77 21.96 2.17
C VAL A 316 10.51 21.81 3.50
N SER A 317 11.44 20.87 3.61
CA SER A 317 12.22 20.65 4.84
C SER A 317 13.18 21.79 5.17
N LYS A 318 13.53 22.62 4.18
CA LYS A 318 14.30 23.86 4.36
C LYS A 318 13.37 25.05 4.67
N ASP A 319 12.32 25.22 3.88
CA ASP A 319 11.47 26.41 3.93
C ASP A 319 10.61 26.47 5.21
N LEU A 320 10.21 25.33 5.78
CA LEU A 320 9.41 25.29 7.02
C LEU A 320 10.14 25.91 8.24
N PRO A 321 11.38 25.51 8.59
CA PRO A 321 12.15 26.17 9.64
C PRO A 321 12.46 27.64 9.36
N GLU A 322 12.66 28.02 8.10
CA GLU A 322 12.88 29.43 7.74
C GLU A 322 11.60 30.25 8.02
N LYS A 323 10.44 29.72 7.62
CA LYS A 323 9.13 30.32 7.91
C LYS A 323 8.85 30.44 9.41
N GLU A 324 9.20 29.43 10.21
CA GLU A 324 9.08 29.49 11.68
C GLU A 324 9.85 30.69 12.24
N LYS A 325 11.13 30.84 11.87
CA LYS A 325 11.98 31.94 12.32
C LYS A 325 11.46 33.30 11.88
N GLU A 326 10.96 33.42 10.66
CA GLU A 326 10.37 34.67 10.15
C GLU A 326 9.13 35.08 10.98
N ILE A 327 8.22 34.13 11.25
CA ILE A 327 7.02 34.40 12.04
C ILE A 327 7.38 34.74 13.49
N GLU A 328 8.32 34.01 14.10
CA GLU A 328 8.79 34.31 15.47
C GLU A 328 9.44 35.70 15.56
N TYR A 329 10.22 36.09 14.55
CA TYR A 329 10.77 37.44 14.45
C TYR A 329 9.67 38.51 14.36
N MET A 330 8.63 38.29 13.53
CA MET A 330 7.49 39.21 13.43
C MET A 330 6.71 39.32 14.74
N LEU A 331 6.44 38.20 15.41
CA LEU A 331 5.77 38.17 16.72
C LEU A 331 6.59 38.89 17.78
N ASN A 332 7.91 38.69 17.82
CA ASN A 332 8.79 39.42 18.72
C ASN A 332 8.76 40.93 18.44
N ASN A 333 8.78 41.34 17.16
CA ASN A 333 8.69 42.76 16.77
C ASN A 333 7.36 43.40 17.19
N LEU A 334 6.26 42.66 17.09
CA LEU A 334 4.94 43.09 17.57
C LEU A 334 4.93 43.23 19.09
N ASN A 335 5.50 42.27 19.81
CA ASN A 335 5.59 42.32 21.27
C ASN A 335 6.43 43.53 21.74
N GLN A 336 7.60 43.75 21.13
CA GLN A 336 8.44 44.91 21.42
C GLN A 336 7.73 46.23 21.11
N PHE A 337 6.98 46.30 20.01
CA PHE A 337 6.16 47.45 19.68
C PHE A 337 5.09 47.73 20.74
N GLU A 338 4.36 46.69 21.19
CA GLU A 338 3.34 46.84 22.22
C GLU A 338 3.94 47.26 23.57
N GLN A 339 5.11 46.71 23.94
CA GLN A 339 5.83 47.11 25.14
C GLN A 339 6.24 48.59 25.09
N GLN A 340 6.85 49.04 24.00
CA GLN A 340 7.24 50.44 23.80
C GLN A 340 6.03 51.39 23.81
N LEU A 341 4.94 51.00 23.13
CA LEU A 341 3.67 51.73 23.14
C LEU A 341 3.11 51.88 24.56
N THR A 342 3.16 50.80 25.36
CA THR A 342 2.69 50.80 26.74
C THR A 342 3.58 51.68 27.64
N GLN A 343 4.91 51.59 27.49
CA GLN A 343 5.87 52.41 28.23
C GLN A 343 5.69 53.91 27.96
N LEU A 344 5.55 54.31 26.70
CA LEU A 344 5.35 55.71 26.33
C LEU A 344 4.02 56.25 26.85
N ARG A 345 2.97 55.43 26.88
CA ARG A 345 1.70 55.80 27.52
C ARG A 345 1.87 56.06 29.01
N LEU A 346 2.49 55.12 29.72
CA LEU A 346 2.73 55.25 31.16
C LEU A 346 3.57 56.48 31.50
N TRP A 347 4.48 56.88 30.61
CA TRP A 347 5.25 58.12 30.73
C TRP A 347 4.43 59.38 30.42
N LEU A 348 3.60 59.36 29.38
CA LEU A 348 2.87 60.54 28.90
C LEU A 348 1.64 60.87 29.75
N THR A 349 0.95 59.85 30.29
CA THR A 349 -0.29 60.04 31.06
C THR A 349 -0.09 60.94 32.30
N PRO A 350 0.92 60.71 33.18
CA PRO A 350 1.18 61.60 34.32
C PRO A 350 1.50 63.04 33.91
N ILE A 351 2.26 63.22 32.83
CA ILE A 351 2.62 64.55 32.29
C ILE A 351 1.36 65.28 31.81
N LYS A 352 0.50 64.58 31.07
CA LYS A 352 -0.79 65.11 30.63
C LYS A 352 -1.66 65.52 31.82
N ASP A 353 -1.83 64.63 32.79
CA ASP A 353 -2.71 64.86 33.94
C ASP A 353 -2.21 66.05 34.77
N GLN A 354 -0.89 66.18 34.97
CA GLN A 354 -0.30 67.35 35.59
C GLN A 354 -0.57 68.63 34.79
N LEU A 355 -0.30 68.65 33.47
CA LEU A 355 -0.54 69.83 32.64
C LEU A 355 -2.02 70.24 32.61
N VAL A 356 -2.95 69.28 32.64
CA VAL A 356 -4.39 69.54 32.72
C VAL A 356 -4.74 70.19 34.06
N LEU A 357 -4.23 69.66 35.18
CA LEU A 357 -4.45 70.24 36.51
C LEU A 357 -3.93 71.68 36.61
N TYR A 358 -2.71 71.94 36.15
CA TYR A 358 -2.12 73.29 36.17
C TYR A 358 -2.83 74.28 35.25
N ASN A 359 -3.40 73.82 34.14
CA ASN A 359 -4.15 74.71 33.25
C ASN A 359 -5.54 75.06 33.81
N GLN A 360 -6.14 74.18 34.62
CA GLN A 360 -7.46 74.38 35.26
C GLN A 360 -7.38 75.22 36.53
N VAL A 361 -6.30 75.08 37.30
CA VAL A 361 -6.09 75.82 38.53
C VAL A 361 -5.19 77.02 38.22
N ASP A 362 -5.72 78.24 38.26
CA ASP A 362 -4.93 79.49 38.17
C ASP A 362 -4.02 79.67 39.41
N GLN A 363 -3.12 78.73 39.65
CA GLN A 363 -2.21 78.72 40.78
C GLN A 363 -0.94 79.51 40.46
N PRO A 364 -0.57 80.52 41.28
CA PRO A 364 0.63 81.34 41.08
C PRO A 364 1.91 80.63 41.59
N GLY A 365 2.05 79.34 41.31
CA GLY A 365 3.25 78.55 41.64
C GLY A 365 4.30 78.58 40.53
N THR A 366 5.58 78.40 40.88
CA THR A 366 6.68 78.20 39.94
C THR A 366 6.57 76.84 39.26
N PHE A 367 5.60 76.67 38.36
CA PHE A 367 5.49 75.46 37.56
C PHE A 367 6.61 75.44 36.51
N ASP A 368 7.44 74.40 36.54
CA ASP A 368 8.60 74.25 35.64
C ASP A 368 8.17 73.76 34.25
N ILE A 369 7.49 74.63 33.51
CA ILE A 369 7.06 74.39 32.13
C ILE A 369 8.28 74.12 31.23
N LYS A 370 9.42 74.76 31.49
CA LYS A 370 10.64 74.61 30.69
C LYS A 370 11.28 73.23 30.88
N GLY A 371 11.31 72.71 32.10
CA GLY A 371 11.79 71.35 32.38
C GLY A 371 10.90 70.25 31.79
N ILE A 372 9.57 70.43 31.87
CA ILE A 372 8.61 69.50 31.25
C ILE A 372 8.73 69.55 29.72
N GLU A 373 8.85 70.74 29.13
CA GLU A 373 9.07 70.89 27.70
C GLU A 373 10.36 70.19 27.24
N ALA A 374 11.47 70.38 27.97
CA ALA A 374 12.73 69.72 27.64
C ALA A 374 12.60 68.18 27.68
N THR A 375 11.87 67.66 28.67
CA THR A 375 11.60 66.22 28.82
C THR A 375 10.71 65.69 27.68
N VAL A 376 9.65 66.42 27.32
CA VAL A 376 8.76 66.07 26.20
C VAL A 376 9.51 66.11 24.87
N LYS A 377 10.34 67.13 24.65
CA LYS A 377 11.17 67.27 23.45
C LYS A 377 12.21 66.15 23.32
N CYS A 378 12.77 65.67 24.43
CA CYS A 378 13.69 64.54 24.44
C CYS A 378 13.02 63.22 24.01
N LYS A 379 11.76 63.01 24.39
CA LYS A 379 10.98 61.80 24.07
C LYS A 379 10.13 61.89 22.79
N GLN A 380 10.06 63.06 22.17
CA GLN A 380 9.42 63.29 20.88
C GLN A 380 9.77 62.26 19.79
N PRO A 381 11.06 61.94 19.50
CA PRO A 381 11.40 60.96 18.46
C PRO A 381 10.88 59.56 18.77
N ASP A 382 10.83 59.16 20.04
CA ASP A 382 10.32 57.85 20.46
C ASP A 382 8.80 57.76 20.22
N VAL A 383 8.05 58.80 20.58
CA VAL A 383 6.59 58.87 20.38
C VAL A 383 6.24 58.93 18.90
N GLU A 384 6.88 59.80 18.14
CA GLU A 384 6.65 59.91 16.70
C GLU A 384 7.05 58.63 15.96
N GLY A 385 8.14 57.99 16.38
CA GLY A 385 8.61 56.71 15.86
C GLY A 385 7.60 55.58 16.07
N ILE A 386 7.04 55.44 17.28
CA ILE A 386 6.01 54.44 17.59
C ILE A 386 4.71 54.72 16.85
N LEU A 387 4.25 55.97 16.79
CA LEU A 387 3.06 56.34 16.03
C LEU A 387 3.25 56.06 14.53
N SER A 388 4.45 56.30 13.99
CA SER A 388 4.79 55.97 12.60
C SER A 388 4.79 54.46 12.36
N LYS A 389 5.48 53.69 13.22
CA LYS A 389 5.52 52.22 13.15
C LYS A 389 4.12 51.61 13.23
N GLY A 390 3.26 52.12 14.12
CA GLY A 390 1.86 51.71 14.21
C GLY A 390 1.06 51.98 12.93
N ARG A 391 1.21 53.16 12.31
CA ARG A 391 0.57 53.46 11.01
C ARG A 391 1.01 52.52 9.90
N HIS A 392 2.28 52.12 9.89
CA HIS A 392 2.80 51.18 8.89
C HIS A 392 2.33 49.74 9.13
N LEU A 393 2.36 49.25 10.36
CA LEU A 393 1.93 47.88 10.71
C LEU A 393 0.44 47.65 10.46
N TYR A 394 -0.39 48.67 10.67
CA TYR A 394 -1.84 48.56 10.58
C TYR A 394 -2.46 49.29 9.38
N LYS A 395 -1.64 49.58 8.35
CA LYS A 395 -2.07 50.31 7.15
C LYS A 395 -3.16 49.57 6.36
N GLU A 396 -3.01 48.24 6.23
CA GLU A 396 -3.88 47.39 5.41
C GLU A 396 -4.99 46.72 6.24
N LYS A 397 -4.69 46.37 7.49
CA LYS A 397 -5.64 45.77 8.43
C LYS A 397 -5.49 46.40 9.83
N PRO A 398 -6.60 46.81 10.47
CA PRO A 398 -6.55 47.43 11.79
C PRO A 398 -6.05 46.44 12.85
N ALA A 399 -5.35 46.96 13.86
CA ALA A 399 -4.87 46.18 15.00
C ALA A 399 -6.03 45.55 15.79
N THR A 400 -5.71 44.64 16.70
CA THR A 400 -6.66 44.23 17.74
C THR A 400 -7.13 45.46 18.53
N GLN A 401 -8.41 45.49 18.93
CA GLN A 401 -9.00 46.66 19.61
C GLN A 401 -8.18 47.22 20.80
N PRO A 402 -7.53 46.40 21.64
CA PRO A 402 -6.68 46.91 22.73
C PRO A 402 -5.47 47.70 22.24
N VAL A 403 -4.76 47.22 21.23
CA VAL A 403 -3.56 47.88 20.69
C VAL A 403 -3.94 49.12 19.89
N MET A 404 -5.03 49.04 19.12
CA MET A 404 -5.56 50.19 18.38
C MET A 404 -5.94 51.33 19.33
N LYS A 405 -6.70 51.03 20.40
CA LYS A 405 -7.03 52.02 21.43
C LYS A 405 -5.78 52.56 22.13
N LYS A 406 -4.81 51.69 22.45
CA LYS A 406 -3.51 52.12 23.01
C LYS A 406 -2.83 53.18 22.14
N LEU A 407 -2.80 52.96 20.82
CA LEU A 407 -2.21 53.85 19.84
C LEU A 407 -3.00 55.17 19.67
N GLU A 408 -4.33 55.08 19.69
CA GLU A 408 -5.23 56.24 19.59
C GLU A 408 -5.13 57.17 20.80
N ASP A 409 -5.21 56.65 22.04
CA ASP A 409 -5.06 57.57 23.17
C ASP A 409 -3.60 58.04 23.32
N LEU A 410 -2.56 57.30 22.88
CA LEU A 410 -1.20 57.85 22.85
C LEU A 410 -1.12 59.04 21.89
N ASN A 411 -1.68 58.92 20.69
CA ASN A 411 -1.70 60.01 19.70
C ASN A 411 -2.52 61.22 20.19
N THR A 412 -3.64 60.96 20.86
CA THR A 412 -4.50 62.00 21.42
C THR A 412 -3.80 62.71 22.58
N ASP A 413 -3.29 61.95 23.55
CA ASP A 413 -2.54 62.47 24.69
C ASP A 413 -1.32 63.26 24.23
N TRP A 414 -0.62 62.81 23.17
CA TRP A 414 0.53 63.51 22.62
C TRP A 414 0.16 64.87 22.04
N LYS A 415 -0.95 64.96 21.30
CA LYS A 415 -1.46 66.23 20.77
C LYS A 415 -1.92 67.15 21.91
N THR A 416 -2.61 66.62 22.91
CA THR A 416 -3.06 67.38 24.08
C THR A 416 -1.89 67.96 24.87
N VAL A 417 -0.85 67.17 25.16
CA VAL A 417 0.35 67.63 25.87
C VAL A 417 1.04 68.76 25.11
N ASN A 418 1.26 68.60 23.80
CA ASN A 418 1.88 69.65 22.99
C ASN A 418 1.03 70.94 22.94
N HIS A 419 -0.28 70.81 22.83
CA HIS A 419 -1.20 71.96 22.85
C HIS A 419 -1.19 72.68 24.21
N LEU A 420 -1.23 71.94 25.32
CA LEU A 420 -1.18 72.51 26.69
C LEU A 420 0.16 73.20 26.96
N ILE A 421 1.28 72.61 26.54
CA ILE A 421 2.60 73.26 26.64
C ILE A 421 2.62 74.57 25.86
N GLN A 422 2.01 74.62 24.67
CA GLN A 422 1.92 75.85 23.89
C GLN A 422 1.00 76.89 24.55
N ALA A 423 -0.20 76.50 25.01
CA ALA A 423 -1.14 77.41 25.67
C ALA A 423 -0.55 78.02 26.96
N LEU A 424 0.16 77.23 27.75
CA LEU A 424 0.84 77.70 28.96
C LEU A 424 2.04 78.61 28.67
N LYS A 425 2.65 78.54 27.48
CA LYS A 425 3.66 79.51 27.01
C LYS A 425 3.04 80.85 26.61
N GLU A 426 1.84 80.82 26.05
CA GLU A 426 1.14 82.01 25.55
C GLU A 426 0.37 82.75 26.66
N LYS A 427 0.19 82.15 27.85
CA LYS A 427 -0.46 82.78 29.00
C LYS A 427 0.42 83.92 29.57
N PRO A 428 -0.02 85.19 29.56
CA PRO A 428 0.81 86.31 30.00
C PRO A 428 1.05 86.24 31.51
N ARG A 429 2.33 86.25 31.93
CA ARG A 429 2.72 86.52 33.32
C ARG A 429 2.18 87.90 33.69
N SER A 430 1.28 87.97 34.67
CA SER A 430 0.96 89.22 35.36
C SER A 430 2.27 89.86 35.84
N ALA A 431 2.57 91.03 35.30
CA ALA A 431 3.80 91.77 35.56
C ALA A 431 3.77 92.40 36.96
N VAL A 432 4.89 92.30 37.68
CA VAL A 432 5.36 93.38 38.58
C VAL A 432 6.91 93.46 38.45
N PRO A 433 7.49 94.66 38.25
CA PRO A 433 8.91 94.86 37.92
C PRO A 433 9.77 95.23 39.13
N ALA A 434 11.08 94.97 39.02
CA ALA A 434 12.25 95.71 39.55
C ALA A 434 13.42 94.73 39.73
N GLU A 435 14.70 95.01 39.46
CA GLU A 435 15.43 96.17 38.95
C GLU A 435 16.81 95.66 38.53
N SER A 436 17.42 96.37 37.59
CA SER A 436 18.73 96.12 37.00
C SER A 436 19.89 96.62 37.87
N PHE A 437 20.99 95.86 37.96
CA PHE A 437 22.40 96.30 38.08
C PHE A 437 23.24 95.01 37.92
N GLY A 438 24.32 94.86 37.17
CA GLY A 438 25.10 95.68 36.24
C GLY A 438 26.15 94.75 35.57
N ALA A 439 26.81 95.25 34.53
CA ALA A 439 27.94 94.76 33.72
C ALA A 439 28.95 93.77 34.41
N GLU A 440 29.74 92.90 33.76
CA GLU A 440 30.30 92.87 32.40
C GLU A 440 30.95 91.48 32.10
N THR A 441 30.90 91.09 30.83
CA THR A 441 31.67 90.16 29.96
C THR A 441 32.99 89.50 30.46
N LEU A 442 33.22 88.18 30.23
CA LEU A 442 34.03 87.58 29.12
C LEU A 442 34.43 86.08 29.31
N VAL A 443 33.88 85.26 28.40
CA VAL A 443 34.28 83.97 27.77
C VAL A 443 35.64 83.32 28.12
N SER A 444 35.63 82.01 28.46
CA SER A 444 36.17 80.93 27.59
C SER A 444 35.94 79.51 28.14
N LYS A 445 35.69 78.59 27.21
CA LYS A 445 35.32 77.17 27.33
C LYS A 445 36.50 76.30 27.74
N GLU A 446 36.23 75.16 28.40
CA GLU A 446 36.61 73.85 27.83
C GLU A 446 35.90 72.66 28.50
N THR A 447 35.80 71.61 27.69
CA THR A 447 34.96 70.42 27.74
C THR A 447 35.42 69.40 28.77
N THR A 448 34.50 68.73 29.46
CA THR A 448 34.73 67.33 29.89
C THR A 448 33.42 66.57 30.03
N ILE A 449 33.41 65.41 29.38
CA ILE A 449 32.35 64.41 29.34
C ILE A 449 32.14 63.83 30.74
N SER A 450 30.89 63.78 31.23
CA SER A 450 30.52 62.84 32.28
C SER A 450 29.03 62.48 32.21
N LYS A 451 28.76 61.19 32.41
CA LYS A 451 27.44 60.56 32.59
C LYS A 451 26.55 61.45 33.47
N GLN A 452 25.37 61.79 32.97
CA GLN A 452 24.37 62.47 33.79
C GLN A 452 23.22 61.49 34.07
N GLU A 453 23.36 60.80 35.20
CA GLU A 453 22.21 60.34 35.98
C GLU A 453 21.28 61.53 36.27
N MET A 454 19.99 61.23 36.43
CA MET A 454 18.94 62.23 36.69
C MET A 454 19.29 63.13 37.87
N PRO A 455 19.14 64.46 37.77
CA PRO A 455 19.03 65.30 38.95
C PRO A 455 17.63 65.10 39.55
N SER A 456 17.57 64.30 40.61
CA SER A 456 16.49 64.35 41.59
C SER A 456 16.59 65.65 42.37
N SER A 457 15.84 66.67 41.95
CA SER A 457 15.46 67.80 42.79
C SER A 457 13.98 67.65 43.15
N LEU A 458 13.78 66.75 44.11
CA LEU A 458 12.69 66.61 45.09
C LEU A 458 12.23 67.98 45.63
N LEU A 459 11.08 68.20 46.26
CA LEU A 459 9.89 67.44 46.63
C LEU A 459 8.98 68.49 47.28
N LEU A 460 7.68 68.47 46.99
CA LEU A 460 6.70 68.83 48.00
C LEU A 460 6.13 67.50 48.50
N GLU A 461 6.24 67.31 49.81
CA GLU A 461 6.08 66.05 50.52
C GLU A 461 4.72 65.38 50.29
N ILE A 462 4.73 64.16 49.75
CA ILE A 462 3.79 63.12 50.17
C ILE A 462 4.67 61.92 50.56
N PRO A 463 4.96 61.71 51.86
CA PRO A 463 5.89 60.67 52.32
C PRO A 463 5.57 59.27 51.77
N ALA A 464 4.29 58.96 51.56
CA ALA A 464 3.84 57.68 51.00
C ALA A 464 4.28 57.42 49.54
N LEU A 465 4.51 58.45 48.73
CA LEU A 465 4.87 58.31 47.32
C LEU A 465 6.38 58.13 47.12
N ALA A 466 7.20 58.73 47.98
CA ALA A 466 8.64 58.50 48.01
C ALA A 466 8.95 57.07 48.46
N ASP A 467 8.23 56.57 49.47
CA ASP A 467 8.35 55.18 49.93
C ASP A 467 7.84 54.19 48.88
N PHE A 468 6.75 54.51 48.15
CA PHE A 468 6.27 53.70 47.03
C PHE A 468 7.25 53.66 45.85
N ASN A 469 7.81 54.81 45.44
CA ASN A 469 8.77 54.87 44.34
C ASN A 469 10.10 54.21 44.70
N LYS A 470 10.52 54.29 45.98
CA LYS A 470 11.68 53.56 46.49
C LYS A 470 11.41 52.05 46.52
N ALA A 471 10.27 51.61 47.05
CA ALA A 471 9.87 50.20 47.05
C ALA A 471 9.71 49.64 45.62
N TRP A 472 9.21 50.45 44.68
CA TRP A 472 9.07 50.09 43.27
C TRP A 472 10.43 50.03 42.55
N ALA A 473 11.34 50.97 42.82
CA ALA A 473 12.70 50.93 42.29
C ALA A 473 13.50 49.75 42.87
N ASP A 474 13.31 49.44 44.16
CA ASP A 474 13.90 48.28 44.82
C ASP A 474 13.32 46.98 44.26
N LEU A 475 12.00 46.89 44.00
CA LEU A 475 11.34 45.74 43.38
C LEU A 475 11.78 45.56 41.91
N ASN A 476 11.89 46.64 41.15
CA ASN A 476 12.31 46.61 39.77
C ASN A 476 13.81 46.28 39.66
N GLY A 477 14.63 46.78 40.59
CA GLY A 477 16.03 46.39 40.78
C GLY A 477 16.18 44.93 41.24
N TRP A 478 15.26 44.43 42.07
CA TRP A 478 15.19 43.01 42.43
C TRP A 478 14.84 42.13 41.23
N LEU A 479 13.84 42.52 40.43
CA LEU A 479 13.37 41.79 39.24
C LEU A 479 14.39 41.82 38.09
N LEU A 480 15.14 42.91 37.93
CA LEU A 480 16.21 43.04 36.92
C LEU A 480 17.55 42.47 37.40
N GLY A 481 17.85 42.54 38.70
CA GLY A 481 19.14 42.15 39.29
C GLY A 481 19.23 40.68 39.72
N ARG A 482 18.11 40.01 39.98
CA ARG A 482 18.05 38.56 40.20
C ARG A 482 16.78 37.94 39.58
N VAL A 483 17.02 37.29 38.44
CA VAL A 483 16.49 35.95 38.13
C VAL A 483 15.13 35.86 37.41
N ILE A 484 15.20 35.78 36.08
CA ILE A 484 15.11 34.47 35.39
C ILE A 484 16.53 34.11 34.91
N GLN A 485 17.51 33.92 35.80
CA GLN A 485 18.05 32.58 35.96
C GLN A 485 16.94 31.55 36.23
N PHE A 486 16.36 31.05 35.14
CA PHE A 486 16.27 29.60 35.09
C PHE A 486 17.63 29.07 35.57
N HIS A 487 17.62 28.18 36.55
CA HIS A 487 18.72 27.26 36.75
C HIS A 487 18.92 26.50 35.44
N ILE A 488 19.56 27.12 34.46
CA ILE A 488 20.55 26.42 33.66
C ILE A 488 21.68 26.26 34.67
N VAL A 489 21.63 25.13 35.38
CA VAL A 489 22.87 24.41 35.65
C VAL A 489 23.63 24.50 34.34
N THR A 490 24.76 25.20 34.32
CA THR A 490 25.74 25.05 33.25
C THR A 490 26.10 23.57 33.31
N ILE A 491 25.34 22.77 32.57
CA ILE A 491 25.72 21.45 32.12
C ILE A 491 27.04 21.77 31.43
N GLY A 492 28.13 21.47 32.14
CA GLY A 492 29.48 21.50 31.59
C GLY A 492 29.47 20.80 30.25
N ASP A 493 30.47 21.11 29.45
CA ASP A 493 30.67 20.56 28.10
C ASP A 493 30.06 19.15 27.98
N LEU A 494 29.16 18.93 27.02
CA LEU A 494 28.38 17.68 26.96
C LEU A 494 29.30 16.44 26.97
N ASP A 495 30.53 16.61 26.49
CA ASP A 495 31.60 15.63 26.52
C ASP A 495 32.17 15.37 27.94
N GLU A 496 32.31 16.37 28.80
CA GLU A 496 32.71 16.19 30.21
C GLU A 496 31.64 15.46 31.02
N ILE A 497 30.35 15.71 30.73
CA ILE A 497 29.24 15.02 31.41
C ILE A 497 29.12 13.58 30.90
N ASN A 498 29.35 13.33 29.62
CA ASN A 498 29.35 11.97 29.09
C ASN A 498 30.54 11.16 29.64
N ASP A 499 31.73 11.77 29.74
CA ASP A 499 32.90 11.15 30.37
C ASP A 499 32.70 10.90 31.88
N MET A 500 32.00 11.80 32.58
CA MET A 500 31.69 11.63 34.00
C MET A 500 30.60 10.57 34.24
N VAL A 501 29.64 10.44 33.33
CA VAL A 501 28.62 9.37 33.33
C VAL A 501 29.24 8.01 33.02
N ILE A 502 30.18 7.93 32.08
CA ILE A 502 30.94 6.70 31.80
C ILE A 502 31.78 6.30 33.03
N LYS A 503 32.49 7.25 33.66
CA LYS A 503 33.23 7.00 34.91
C LYS A 503 32.35 6.59 36.09
N GLN A 504 31.14 7.14 36.22
CA GLN A 504 30.18 6.77 37.27
C GLN A 504 29.57 5.38 37.03
N LYS A 505 29.38 4.99 35.76
CA LYS A 505 28.90 3.66 35.38
C LYS A 505 29.95 2.56 35.63
N ASP A 506 31.22 2.90 35.47
CA ASP A 506 32.36 2.01 35.77
C ASP A 506 32.70 1.90 37.26
N SER A 507 32.20 2.83 38.11
CA SER A 507 32.47 2.86 39.56
C SER A 507 31.31 2.42 40.45
N GLY A 508 30.33 1.71 39.88
CA GLY A 508 29.39 0.78 40.51
C GLY A 508 28.92 1.06 41.95
N GLN A 509 27.69 1.55 42.12
CA GLN A 509 26.78 1.21 43.23
C GLN A 509 25.34 1.71 42.99
N CYS A 510 24.36 0.97 43.51
CA CYS A 510 22.89 1.17 43.54
C CYS A 510 22.10 0.64 42.31
N THR A 511 21.66 -0.62 42.21
CA THR A 511 20.63 -1.44 42.94
C THR A 511 19.18 -0.89 42.99
N CYS A 512 18.27 -1.70 42.41
CA CYS A 512 16.79 -1.80 42.59
C CYS A 512 15.94 -0.65 42.01
N PHE A 513 14.85 -0.85 41.23
CA PHE A 513 13.84 -1.90 41.20
C PHE A 513 13.42 -2.25 39.75
N LYS A 514 13.37 -3.56 39.45
CA LYS A 514 12.53 -4.12 38.39
C LYS A 514 11.15 -4.38 39.00
N THR A 515 10.09 -3.94 38.34
CA THR A 515 8.75 -4.51 38.56
C THR A 515 8.23 -4.98 37.22
N GLU A 516 8.16 -6.31 37.10
CA GLU A 516 7.45 -7.04 36.04
C GLU A 516 5.96 -6.73 36.11
N ILE A 517 5.30 -6.65 34.96
CA ILE A 517 3.85 -6.86 34.87
C ILE A 517 3.64 -7.95 33.81
N HIS A 518 2.95 -8.99 34.28
CA HIS A 518 2.49 -10.17 33.57
C HIS A 518 1.46 -9.88 32.49
#